data_AF-U6JKZ7-F1
#
_entry.id   AF-U6JKZ7-F1
#
_cell.length_a   1.000
_cell.length_b   1.000
_cell.length_c   1.000
_cell.angle_alpha   90.00
_cell.angle_beta   90.00
_cell.angle_gamma   90.00
#
_symmetry.space_group_name_H-M   'P 1'
#
loop_
_entity.id
_entity.type
_entity.pdbx_description
1 polymer ?
#
loop_
_entity_poly.entity_id
_entity_poly.type
_entity_poly.pdbx_seq_one_letter_code
_entity_poly.pdbx_strand_id
1 'polypeptide(L)'
;MKGLRLTVKLTIQNRQATVSFVPTTSALLIKALKEPVRDRKKVKNIKHNGSITFLDVLEVARIMRPRSLARDLAGTVKEVLGTARSIGCSIDGETPQAVIEKINSGEIAVPE
;
A
#
# COMPACT_ATOMS: atom_id res chain seq x y z
N MET A 1 10.94 7.66 -4.20
CA MET A 1 10.13 6.84 -5.14
C MET A 1 10.86 6.69 -6.48
N LYS A 2 12.00 5.98 -6.51
CA LYS A 2 12.73 5.74 -7.76
C LYS A 2 12.45 4.31 -8.22
N GLY A 3 12.09 4.13 -9.49
CA GLY A 3 11.87 2.80 -10.07
C GLY A 3 10.46 2.22 -9.95
N LEU A 4 9.48 2.94 -9.41
CA LEU A 4 8.06 2.54 -9.39
C LEU A 4 7.26 3.24 -10.50
N ARG A 5 6.26 2.55 -11.06
CA ARG A 5 5.28 3.18 -11.96
C ARG A 5 4.22 3.86 -11.09
N LEU A 6 4.08 5.16 -11.23
CA LEU A 6 3.08 5.98 -10.52
C LEU A 6 2.21 6.67 -11.55
N THR A 7 0.94 6.83 -11.23
CA THR A 7 0.02 7.66 -11.99
C THR A 7 0.16 9.11 -11.54
N VAL A 8 0.14 10.03 -12.51
CA VAL A 8 0.28 11.47 -12.27
C VAL A 8 -0.97 12.18 -12.75
N LYS A 9 -1.42 13.17 -11.97
CA LYS A 9 -2.46 14.11 -12.36
C LYS A 9 -1.75 15.40 -12.80
N LEU A 10 -1.95 15.75 -14.05
CA LEU A 10 -1.35 16.93 -14.68
C LEU A 10 -2.42 18.03 -14.76
N THR A 11 -2.19 19.14 -14.06
CA THR A 11 -3.11 20.28 -14.06
C THR A 11 -2.49 21.38 -14.92
N ILE A 12 -3.17 21.78 -15.98
CA ILE A 12 -2.71 22.85 -16.89
C ILE A 12 -3.51 24.10 -16.56
N GLN A 13 -2.83 25.16 -16.15
CA GLN A 13 -3.41 26.49 -15.94
C GLN A 13 -2.51 27.53 -16.62
N ASN A 14 -3.09 28.46 -17.38
CA ASN A 14 -2.33 29.54 -18.05
C ASN A 14 -1.09 29.04 -18.82
N ARG A 15 -1.21 27.90 -19.52
CA ARG A 15 -0.13 27.21 -20.25
C ARG A 15 1.05 26.73 -19.39
N GLN A 16 0.92 26.75 -18.07
CA GLN A 16 1.84 26.14 -17.13
C GLN A 16 1.27 24.80 -16.66
N ALA A 17 2.09 23.75 -16.75
CA ALA A 17 1.73 22.42 -16.30
C ALA A 17 2.27 22.19 -14.88
N THR A 18 1.38 21.96 -13.93
CA THR A 18 1.75 21.48 -12.59
C THR A 18 1.48 19.98 -12.50
N VAL A 19 2.46 19.23 -12.00
CA VAL A 19 2.37 17.77 -11.88
C VAL A 19 2.11 17.44 -10.41
N SER A 20 1.05 16.67 -10.17
CA SER A 20 0.71 16.13 -8.86
C SER A 20 0.71 14.60 -8.91
N PHE A 21 1.17 13.97 -7.83
CA PHE A 21 1.19 12.51 -7.74
C PHE A 21 -0.13 12.00 -7.21
N VAL A 22 -0.68 10.99 -7.87
CA VAL A 22 -1.83 10.24 -7.35
C VAL A 22 -1.25 9.10 -6.53
N PRO A 23 -1.45 9.07 -5.20
CA PRO A 23 -0.88 7.99 -4.41
C PRO A 23 -1.54 6.66 -4.80
N THR A 24 -0.85 5.54 -4.71
CA THR A 24 -1.45 4.21 -4.89
C THR A 24 -1.04 3.32 -3.75
N THR A 25 -1.93 2.43 -3.33
CA THR A 25 -1.71 1.53 -2.20
C THR A 25 -0.44 0.69 -2.41
N SER A 26 -0.26 0.15 -3.63
CA SER A 26 0.93 -0.62 -3.99
C SER A 26 2.23 0.18 -3.89
N ALA A 27 2.23 1.46 -4.29
CA ALA A 27 3.42 2.29 -4.20
C ALA A 27 3.78 2.65 -2.76
N LEU A 28 2.77 2.84 -1.90
CA LEU A 28 2.98 3.12 -0.48
C LEU A 28 3.50 1.88 0.26
N LEU A 29 2.97 0.68 -0.04
CA LEU A 29 3.45 -0.57 0.54
C LEU A 29 4.89 -0.90 0.14
N ILE A 30 5.24 -0.75 -1.15
CA ILE A 30 6.62 -0.98 -1.60
C ILE A 30 7.58 0.05 -0.98
N LYS A 31 7.11 1.26 -0.67
CA LYS A 31 7.89 2.26 0.08
C LYS A 31 8.15 1.79 1.52
N ALA A 32 7.15 1.20 2.19
CA ALA A 32 7.29 0.66 3.53
C ALA A 32 8.28 -0.51 3.60
N LEU A 33 8.31 -1.36 2.56
CA LEU A 33 9.24 -2.50 2.45
C LEU A 33 10.72 -2.10 2.28
N LYS A 34 11.03 -0.81 2.04
CA LYS A 34 12.40 -0.29 1.85
C LYS A 34 13.29 -1.12 0.90
N GLU A 35 12.69 -1.75 -0.10
CA GLU A 35 13.43 -2.59 -1.04
C GLU A 35 14.43 -1.77 -1.87
N PRO A 36 15.60 -2.35 -2.21
CA PRO A 36 16.59 -1.68 -3.03
C PRO A 36 16.05 -1.35 -4.43
N VAL A 37 16.61 -0.30 -5.03
CA VAL A 37 16.20 0.18 -6.36
C VAL A 37 16.37 -0.95 -7.37
N ARG A 38 15.27 -1.34 -7.99
CA ARG A 38 15.22 -2.50 -8.88
C ARG A 38 15.81 -2.20 -10.25
N ASP A 39 16.67 -3.09 -10.71
CA ASP A 39 17.23 -3.09 -12.06
C ASP A 39 16.30 -3.84 -13.03
N ARG A 40 15.38 -3.11 -13.67
CA ARG A 40 14.29 -3.68 -14.50
C ARG A 40 14.76 -4.51 -15.70
N LYS A 41 16.02 -4.42 -16.10
CA LYS A 41 16.57 -5.12 -17.27
C LYS A 41 17.04 -6.54 -16.98
N LYS A 42 17.49 -6.82 -15.75
CA LYS A 42 18.15 -8.10 -15.43
C LYS A 42 17.19 -9.18 -14.96
N VAL A 43 16.19 -8.82 -14.16
CA VAL A 43 15.29 -9.80 -13.56
C VAL A 43 13.83 -9.35 -13.72
N LYS A 44 13.04 -10.17 -14.39
CA LYS A 44 11.58 -10.00 -14.53
C LYS A 44 10.87 -10.76 -13.41
N ASN A 45 9.72 -10.27 -12.94
CA ASN A 45 8.83 -10.95 -11.99
C ASN A 45 9.46 -11.30 -10.61
N ILE A 46 10.22 -10.39 -10.01
CA ILE A 46 10.75 -10.59 -8.66
C ILE A 46 9.59 -10.59 -7.65
N LYS A 47 9.43 -11.70 -6.91
CA LYS A 47 8.52 -11.79 -5.78
C LYS A 47 9.06 -10.93 -4.63
N HIS A 48 8.22 -10.08 -4.08
CA HIS A 48 8.54 -9.33 -2.87
C HIS A 48 8.32 -10.26 -1.68
N ASN A 49 9.35 -10.53 -0.88
CA ASN A 49 9.24 -11.36 0.32
C ASN A 49 9.51 -10.55 1.60
N GLY A 50 9.35 -9.22 1.54
CA GLY A 50 9.55 -8.38 2.72
C GLY A 50 8.36 -8.45 3.68
N SER A 51 8.66 -8.26 4.97
CA SER A 51 7.65 -8.08 6.02
C SER A 51 7.45 -6.61 6.30
N ILE A 52 6.19 -6.20 6.45
CA ILE A 52 5.79 -4.86 6.94
C ILE A 52 5.21 -4.99 8.34
N THR A 53 5.23 -3.91 9.12
CA THR A 53 4.56 -3.89 10.43
C THR A 53 3.09 -3.51 10.27
N PHE A 54 2.24 -3.93 11.22
CA PHE A 54 0.84 -3.51 11.23
C PHE A 54 0.67 -1.98 11.34
N LEU A 55 1.60 -1.29 12.01
CA LEU A 55 1.59 0.17 12.09
C LEU A 55 1.78 0.84 10.73
N ASP A 56 2.69 0.31 9.90
CA ASP A 56 2.87 0.81 8.53
C ASP A 56 1.59 0.63 7.70
N VAL A 57 0.87 -0.48 7.90
CA VAL A 57 -0.42 -0.73 7.23
C VAL A 57 -1.45 0.31 7.67
N LEU A 58 -1.51 0.64 8.96
CA LEU A 58 -2.43 1.63 9.51
C LEU A 58 -2.15 3.03 8.96
N GLU A 59 -0.87 3.43 8.86
CA GLU A 59 -0.49 4.70 8.24
C GLU A 59 -0.90 4.76 6.77
N VAL A 60 -0.64 3.68 6.01
CA VAL A 60 -1.06 3.59 4.61
C VAL A 60 -2.59 3.67 4.47
N ALA A 61 -3.33 3.00 5.36
CA ALA A 61 -4.79 3.05 5.40
C ALA A 61 -5.29 4.48 5.67
N ARG A 62 -4.67 5.23 6.57
CA ARG A 62 -5.02 6.64 6.84
C ARG A 62 -4.80 7.55 5.63
N ILE A 63 -3.70 7.36 4.90
CA ILE A 63 -3.44 8.11 3.66
C ILE A 63 -4.45 7.73 2.57
N MET A 64 -4.89 6.46 2.52
CA MET A 64 -5.88 5.97 1.55
C MET A 64 -7.31 6.30 1.91
N ARG A 65 -7.60 6.62 3.17
CA ARG A 65 -8.94 6.92 3.68
C ARG A 65 -9.76 7.88 2.81
N PRO A 66 -9.27 9.04 2.36
CA PRO A 66 -10.06 9.96 1.53
C PRO A 66 -10.42 9.41 0.14
N ARG A 67 -9.84 8.28 -0.30
CA ARG A 67 -10.14 7.64 -1.58
C ARG A 67 -10.71 6.23 -1.44
N SER A 68 -10.69 5.66 -0.25
CA SER A 68 -11.34 4.39 0.04
C SER A 68 -12.85 4.62 0.09
N LEU A 69 -13.60 3.68 -0.49
CA LEU A 69 -15.07 3.68 -0.45
C LEU A 69 -15.62 2.91 0.76
N ALA A 70 -14.74 2.44 1.64
CA ALA A 70 -15.12 1.71 2.83
C ALA A 70 -15.79 2.62 3.88
N ARG A 71 -16.83 2.10 4.54
CA ARG A 71 -17.55 2.82 5.61
C ARG A 71 -16.65 3.09 6.81
N ASP A 72 -15.88 2.09 7.23
CA ASP A 72 -15.06 2.16 8.44
C ASP A 72 -13.56 2.05 8.11
N LEU A 73 -12.69 2.54 9.00
CA LEU A 73 -11.23 2.41 8.81
C LEU A 73 -10.81 0.95 8.73
N ALA A 74 -11.47 0.07 9.48
CA ALA A 74 -11.27 -1.38 9.41
C ALA A 74 -11.47 -1.94 7.99
N GLY A 75 -12.42 -1.39 7.22
CA GLY A 75 -12.62 -1.76 5.82
C GLY A 75 -11.45 -1.30 4.95
N THR A 76 -10.97 -0.07 5.14
CA THR A 76 -9.79 0.45 4.42
C THR A 76 -8.53 -0.36 4.75
N VAL A 77 -8.34 -0.79 6.00
CA VAL A 77 -7.22 -1.67 6.39
C VAL A 77 -7.30 -3.01 5.66
N LYS A 78 -8.49 -3.63 5.56
CA LYS A 78 -8.69 -4.88 4.80
C LYS A 78 -8.35 -4.73 3.31
N GLU A 79 -8.69 -3.59 2.69
CA GLU A 79 -8.31 -3.30 1.30
C GLU A 79 -6.79 -3.23 1.11
N VAL A 80 -6.09 -2.57 2.05
CA VAL A 80 -4.62 -2.46 2.03
C VAL A 80 -3.99 -3.85 2.20
N LEU A 81 -4.49 -4.67 3.14
CA LEU A 81 -4.04 -6.05 3.35
C LEU A 81 -4.28 -6.94 2.13
N GLY A 82 -5.40 -6.78 1.44
CA GLY A 82 -5.66 -7.45 0.16
C GLY A 82 -4.61 -7.11 -0.91
N THR A 83 -4.20 -5.85 -0.97
CA THR A 83 -3.14 -5.39 -1.89
C THR A 83 -1.78 -5.97 -1.51
N ALA A 84 -1.47 -6.05 -0.20
CA ALA A 84 -0.23 -6.64 0.30
C ALA A 84 -0.07 -8.12 -0.13
N ARG A 85 -1.16 -8.88 -0.14
CA ARG A 85 -1.18 -10.27 -0.63
C ARG A 85 -0.77 -10.39 -2.09
N SER A 86 -1.24 -9.49 -2.96
CA SER A 86 -0.87 -9.50 -4.39
C SER A 86 0.59 -9.15 -4.64
N ILE A 87 1.20 -8.37 -3.75
CA ILE A 87 2.63 -7.99 -3.83
C ILE A 87 3.52 -9.13 -3.31
N GLY A 88 3.02 -9.92 -2.35
CA GLY A 88 3.75 -11.02 -1.69
C GLY A 88 4.28 -10.66 -0.29
N CYS A 89 3.83 -9.55 0.28
CA CYS A 89 4.29 -9.10 1.58
C CYS A 89 3.65 -9.90 2.72
N SER A 90 4.43 -10.14 3.78
CA SER A 90 3.89 -10.62 5.07
C SER A 90 3.70 -9.44 6.01
N ILE A 91 2.78 -9.55 6.97
CA ILE A 91 2.60 -8.54 8.03
C ILE A 91 2.99 -9.17 9.34
N ASP A 92 4.02 -8.64 10.00
CA ASP A 92 4.55 -9.16 11.26
C ASP A 92 4.80 -10.69 11.23
N GLY A 93 5.27 -11.21 10.09
CA GLY A 93 5.52 -12.64 9.87
C GLY A 93 4.28 -13.49 9.57
N GLU A 94 3.07 -12.90 9.62
CA GLU A 94 1.83 -13.58 9.30
C GLU A 94 1.36 -13.32 7.87
N THR A 95 0.53 -14.23 7.35
CA THR A 95 -0.09 -14.03 6.05
C THR A 95 -1.16 -12.94 6.12
N PRO A 96 -1.33 -12.11 5.08
CA PRO A 96 -2.37 -11.09 5.06
C PRO A 96 -3.79 -11.63 5.27
N GLN A 97 -4.04 -12.89 4.90
CA GLN A 97 -5.34 -13.55 5.13
C GLN A 97 -5.58 -13.81 6.62
N ALA A 98 -4.59 -14.34 7.34
CA ALA A 98 -4.70 -14.54 8.78
C ALA A 98 -4.95 -13.22 9.52
N VAL A 99 -4.27 -12.14 9.12
CA VAL A 99 -4.49 -10.81 9.71
C VAL A 99 -5.91 -10.30 9.43
N ILE A 100 -6.45 -10.52 8.23
CA ILE A 100 -7.85 -10.18 7.92
C ILE A 100 -8.83 -10.96 8.81
N GLU A 101 -8.59 -12.25 9.03
CA GLU A 101 -9.40 -13.08 9.93
C GLU A 101 -9.35 -12.58 11.37
N LYS A 102 -8.17 -12.20 11.88
CA LYS A 102 -8.01 -11.60 13.21
C LYS A 102 -8.70 -10.25 13.37
N ILE A 103 -8.76 -9.46 12.30
CA ILE A 103 -9.54 -8.20 12.30
C ILE A 103 -11.04 -8.52 12.28
N ASN A 104 -11.48 -9.59 11.60
CA ASN A 104 -12.87 -10.01 11.60
C ASN A 104 -13.31 -10.61 12.95
N SER A 105 -12.43 -11.33 13.64
CA SER A 105 -12.68 -11.87 14.98
C SER A 105 -12.61 -10.81 16.08
N GLY A 106 -12.06 -9.63 15.79
CA GLY A 106 -11.91 -8.54 16.75
C GLY A 106 -10.66 -8.65 17.64
N GLU A 107 -9.75 -9.59 17.37
CA GLU A 107 -8.47 -9.71 18.09
C GLU A 107 -7.55 -8.52 17.82
N ILE A 108 -7.60 -7.97 16.61
CA ILE A 108 -6.84 -6.78 16.23
C ILE A 108 -7.80 -5.59 16.18
N ALA A 109 -7.73 -4.76 17.22
CA ALA A 109 -8.47 -3.51 17.27
C ALA A 109 -7.88 -2.50 16.27
N VAL A 110 -8.67 -2.11 15.29
CA VAL A 110 -8.34 -0.99 14.40
C VAL A 110 -8.89 0.29 15.05
N PRO A 111 -8.03 1.21 15.52
CA PRO A 111 -8.49 2.51 16.02
C PRO A 111 -9.10 3.31 14.87
N GLU A 112 -10.11 4.14 15.15
CA GLU A 112 -10.71 5.03 14.14
C GLU A 112 -9.74 6.10 13.60
#